data_AF-A0A0S8IAD1-F1
#
_entry.id   AF-A0A0S8IAD1-F1
#
_cell.length_a   1.000
_cell.length_b   1.000
_cell.length_c   1.000
_cell.angle_alpha   90.00
_cell.angle_beta   90.00
_cell.angle_gamma   90.00
#
_symmetry.space_group_name_H-M   'P 1'
#
loop_
_entity.id
_entity.type
_entity.pdbx_description
1 polymer ?
#
loop_
_entity_poly.entity_id
_entity_poly.type
_entity_poly.pdbx_seq_one_letter_code
_entity_poly.pdbx_strand_id
1 'polypeptide(L)'
;MGDDLTEAFLIYMFGLEGAVLYGMDARFSDDGSLQGVVVEDDQRLLQNFEYHRYSGGRHAQDINLDLISQFEGKGYGVNSGDLQGIHYNLCGEITSSVTTGVDPIKALIKFEQIYIENYGVVYTDGVAILEDHTMGTDAGDLSALMEEYGWHGERVGNADDLYPWRDERGWQPKPDQVADHLNNGRAVIALLNLDTITEFIEPVNNRNDASHWVSILQVIETREGDTVVRIFNPYQNREEWYPFDHIVDSWELQGNQTEPGPNYRAVVGTPPEELSWLPNP
;
A
#
# COMPACT_ATOMS: atom_id res chain seq x y z
N MET A 1 -13.93 -0.83 -15.50
CA MET A 1 -14.94 0.15 -15.97
C MET A 1 -16.40 -0.26 -15.76
N GLY A 2 -16.74 -1.51 -15.41
CA GLY A 2 -18.14 -1.93 -15.17
C GLY A 2 -18.59 -1.77 -13.71
N ASP A 3 -17.71 -2.05 -12.74
CA ASP A 3 -18.11 -2.29 -11.34
C ASP A 3 -17.60 -1.19 -10.39
N ASP A 4 -16.43 -0.61 -10.66
CA ASP A 4 -15.81 0.48 -9.88
C ASP A 4 -16.72 1.70 -9.67
N LEU A 5 -17.42 2.10 -10.74
CA LEU A 5 -18.34 3.23 -10.71
C LEU A 5 -19.63 2.89 -9.96
N THR A 6 -20.04 1.62 -9.97
CA THR A 6 -21.24 1.17 -9.29
C THR A 6 -21.02 1.18 -7.79
N GLU A 7 -19.89 0.65 -7.32
CA GLU A 7 -19.54 0.62 -5.90
C GLU A 7 -19.32 2.04 -5.35
N ALA A 8 -18.50 2.86 -6.04
CA ALA A 8 -18.30 4.25 -5.63
C ALA A 8 -19.62 5.03 -5.61
N PHE A 9 -20.54 4.75 -6.54
CA PHE A 9 -21.88 5.35 -6.54
C PHE A 9 -22.73 4.88 -5.37
N LEU A 10 -22.73 3.58 -5.04
CA LEU A 10 -23.46 3.04 -3.89
C LEU A 10 -22.95 3.66 -2.58
N ILE A 11 -21.63 3.73 -2.41
CA ILE A 11 -20.99 4.34 -1.24
C ILE A 11 -21.31 5.84 -1.16
N TYR A 12 -21.22 6.56 -2.28
CA TYR A 12 -21.61 7.98 -2.31
C TYR A 12 -23.06 8.18 -1.88
N MET A 13 -23.97 7.34 -2.38
CA MET A 13 -25.41 7.49 -2.15
C MET A 13 -25.87 7.05 -0.76
N PHE A 14 -25.25 6.02 -0.20
CA PHE A 14 -25.76 5.30 0.97
C PHE A 14 -24.74 5.16 2.11
N GLY A 15 -23.53 5.69 1.96
CA GLY A 15 -22.41 5.40 2.85
C GLY A 15 -21.98 3.93 2.75
N LEU A 16 -20.96 3.55 3.54
CA LEU A 16 -20.44 2.19 3.51
C LEU A 16 -21.47 1.16 4.02
N GLU A 17 -22.06 1.40 5.20
CA GLU A 17 -23.07 0.50 5.77
C GLU A 17 -24.27 0.28 4.84
N GLY A 18 -24.73 1.36 4.20
CA GLY A 18 -25.81 1.27 3.24
C GLY A 18 -25.42 0.52 1.98
N ALA A 19 -24.19 0.67 1.48
CA ALA A 19 -23.69 -0.05 0.32
C ALA A 19 -23.61 -1.57 0.56
N VAL A 20 -23.32 -2.02 1.79
CA VAL A 20 -23.36 -3.44 2.18
C VAL A 20 -24.76 -4.04 2.00
N LEU A 21 -25.82 -3.28 2.26
CA LEU A 21 -27.20 -3.74 2.03
C LEU A 21 -27.51 -3.97 0.54
N TYR A 22 -26.70 -3.41 -0.35
CA TYR A 22 -26.79 -3.59 -1.79
C TYR A 22 -25.81 -4.64 -2.35
N GLY A 23 -25.20 -5.44 -1.46
CA GLY A 23 -24.44 -6.62 -1.84
C GLY A 23 -22.92 -6.45 -1.85
N MET A 24 -22.38 -5.34 -1.34
CA MET A 24 -20.94 -5.25 -1.13
C MET A 24 -20.50 -6.12 0.06
N ASP A 25 -19.41 -6.86 -0.11
CA ASP A 25 -18.84 -7.70 0.94
C ASP A 25 -18.20 -6.83 2.04
N ALA A 26 -18.57 -7.07 3.29
CA ALA A 26 -18.10 -6.27 4.41
C ALA A 26 -17.52 -7.09 5.55
N ARG A 27 -16.59 -6.45 6.25
CA ARG A 27 -16.00 -6.91 7.50
C ARG A 27 -16.51 -6.08 8.65
N PHE A 28 -16.92 -6.76 9.72
CA PHE A 28 -17.32 -6.13 10.98
C PHE A 28 -16.42 -6.63 12.11
N SER A 29 -16.13 -5.74 13.05
CA SER A 29 -15.46 -6.06 14.31
C SER A 29 -16.36 -6.88 15.24
N ASP A 30 -15.79 -7.41 16.32
CA ASP A 30 -16.52 -8.20 17.32
C ASP A 30 -17.67 -7.44 18.00
N ASP A 31 -17.57 -6.11 18.11
CA ASP A 31 -18.62 -5.23 18.64
C ASP A 31 -19.66 -4.81 17.58
N GLY A 32 -19.50 -5.27 16.34
CA GLY A 32 -20.41 -5.03 15.23
C GLY A 32 -20.18 -3.73 14.47
N SER A 33 -19.10 -3.00 14.74
CA SER A 33 -18.72 -1.84 13.93
C SER A 33 -18.19 -2.26 12.56
N LEU A 34 -18.49 -1.49 11.51
CA LEU A 34 -17.98 -1.77 10.17
C LEU A 34 -16.48 -1.43 10.11
N GLN A 35 -15.65 -2.43 9.80
CA GLN A 35 -14.21 -2.28 9.65
C GLN A 35 -13.83 -1.89 8.22
N GLY A 36 -14.40 -2.55 7.22
CA GLY A 36 -14.12 -2.24 5.82
C GLY A 36 -15.01 -3.01 4.85
N VAL A 37 -14.95 -2.64 3.58
CA VAL A 37 -15.77 -3.22 2.50
C VAL A 37 -14.87 -3.63 1.34
N VAL A 38 -15.03 -4.84 0.82
CA VAL A 38 -14.24 -5.38 -0.30
C VAL A 38 -14.94 -5.07 -1.63
N VAL A 39 -14.13 -4.75 -2.62
CA VAL A 39 -14.54 -4.67 -4.03
C VAL A 39 -14.52 -6.08 -4.64
N GLU A 40 -15.69 -6.68 -4.86
CA GLU A 40 -15.88 -8.13 -5.09
C GLU A 40 -15.23 -8.63 -6.39
N ASP A 41 -15.00 -7.74 -7.37
CA ASP A 41 -14.63 -8.11 -8.76
C ASP A 41 -13.22 -7.67 -9.22
N ASP A 42 -12.39 -7.08 -8.35
CA ASP A 42 -11.08 -6.53 -8.76
C ASP A 42 -9.84 -7.20 -8.17
N GLN A 43 -9.84 -8.54 -8.12
CA GLN A 43 -8.57 -9.28 -8.03
C GLN A 43 -7.69 -9.15 -9.29
N ARG A 44 -8.01 -8.26 -10.25
CA ARG A 44 -7.39 -8.20 -11.59
C ARG A 44 -6.00 -7.58 -11.60
N LEU A 45 -5.66 -6.75 -10.63
CA LEU A 45 -4.43 -5.97 -10.65
C LEU A 45 -3.17 -6.85 -10.76
N LEU A 46 -3.17 -8.03 -10.14
CA LEU A 46 -2.10 -9.03 -10.29
C LEU A 46 -2.50 -10.27 -11.11
N GLN A 47 -3.60 -10.28 -11.89
CA GLN A 47 -4.01 -11.45 -12.70
C GLN A 47 -3.01 -11.82 -13.82
N ASN A 48 -2.06 -10.94 -14.15
CA ASN A 48 -0.97 -11.21 -15.08
C ASN A 48 0.25 -11.89 -14.43
N PHE A 49 0.27 -12.02 -13.10
CA PHE A 49 1.13 -13.01 -12.46
C PHE A 49 0.55 -14.35 -12.86
N GLU A 50 1.39 -15.28 -13.33
CA GLU A 50 1.02 -16.69 -13.21
C GLU A 50 0.89 -16.98 -11.71
N TYR A 51 -0.28 -16.67 -11.17
CA TYR A 51 -0.66 -16.93 -9.80
C TYR A 51 -0.82 -18.45 -9.75
N HIS A 52 0.29 -19.14 -9.53
CA HIS A 52 0.25 -20.49 -9.04
C HIS A 52 -0.42 -20.39 -7.67
N ARG A 53 -1.75 -20.50 -7.65
CA ARG A 53 -2.51 -20.74 -6.43
C ARG A 53 -1.92 -22.01 -5.84
N TYR A 54 -1.04 -21.84 -4.86
CA TYR A 54 -0.55 -22.95 -4.08
C TYR A 54 -1.77 -23.66 -3.48
N SER A 55 -1.77 -24.98 -3.56
CA SER A 55 -2.76 -25.83 -2.91
C SER A 55 -2.63 -25.66 -1.39
N GLY A 56 -3.29 -24.64 -0.85
CA GLY A 56 -3.13 -24.18 0.54
C GLY A 56 -3.81 -22.86 0.86
N GLY A 57 -4.15 -22.03 -0.15
CA GLY A 57 -4.94 -20.80 0.03
C GLY A 57 -4.20 -19.73 0.83
N ARG A 58 -3.12 -19.17 0.28
CA ARG A 58 -2.37 -18.08 0.93
C ARG A 58 -2.15 -16.86 0.03
N HIS A 59 -1.86 -15.76 0.74
CA HIS A 59 -1.86 -14.33 0.43
C HIS A 59 -1.06 -13.93 -0.82
N ALA A 60 -1.37 -12.80 -1.43
CA ALA A 60 -0.71 -12.30 -2.64
C ALA A 60 0.76 -11.88 -2.44
N GLN A 61 1.19 -11.71 -1.19
CA GLN A 61 2.60 -11.46 -0.84
C GLN A 61 3.44 -12.71 -0.70
N ASP A 62 2.83 -13.90 -0.65
CA ASP A 62 3.53 -15.19 -0.56
C ASP A 62 4.10 -15.56 -1.94
N ILE A 63 5.00 -14.72 -2.48
CA ILE A 63 5.65 -14.92 -3.76
C ILE A 63 6.91 -15.75 -3.53
N ASN A 64 6.99 -16.89 -4.23
CA ASN A 64 8.23 -17.65 -4.31
C ASN A 64 9.07 -17.12 -5.48
N LEU A 65 10.11 -16.35 -5.18
CA LEU A 65 10.95 -15.76 -6.22
C LEU A 65 11.73 -16.83 -7.00
N ASP A 66 12.05 -17.99 -6.42
CA ASP A 66 12.74 -19.07 -7.16
C ASP A 66 11.91 -19.61 -8.33
N LEU A 67 10.59 -19.38 -8.36
CA LEU A 67 9.74 -19.74 -9.51
C LEU A 67 9.81 -18.73 -10.68
N ILE A 68 10.44 -17.59 -10.47
CA ILE A 68 10.66 -16.56 -11.49
C ILE A 68 12.08 -16.77 -12.03
N SER A 69 12.19 -17.01 -13.34
CA SER A 69 13.46 -17.40 -13.98
C SER A 69 14.64 -16.44 -13.73
N GLN A 70 14.36 -15.18 -13.43
CA GLN A 70 15.34 -14.16 -13.14
C GLN A 70 15.91 -14.25 -11.72
N PHE A 71 15.22 -14.91 -10.79
CA PHE A 71 15.63 -15.08 -9.40
C PHE A 71 15.98 -16.52 -9.02
N GLU A 72 15.65 -17.48 -9.89
CA GLU A 72 15.94 -18.91 -9.69
C GLU A 72 17.39 -19.14 -9.21
N GLY A 73 17.52 -19.69 -8.00
CA GLY A 73 18.82 -20.10 -7.44
C GLY A 73 19.65 -18.96 -6.87
N LYS A 74 19.08 -17.75 -6.74
CA LYS A 74 19.74 -16.63 -6.02
C LYS A 74 19.66 -16.76 -4.50
N GLY A 75 18.79 -17.61 -3.99
CA GLY A 75 18.65 -17.86 -2.55
C GLY A 75 17.91 -16.75 -1.81
N TYR A 76 17.03 -16.03 -2.50
CA TYR A 76 16.18 -14.99 -1.94
C TYR A 76 15.06 -15.57 -1.08
N GLY A 77 14.58 -14.79 -0.10
CA GLY A 77 13.47 -15.17 0.78
C GLY A 77 13.86 -16.17 1.88
N VAL A 78 12.89 -16.97 2.33
CA VAL A 78 13.16 -18.02 3.32
C VAL A 78 14.17 -19.01 2.76
N ASN A 79 15.24 -19.31 3.50
CA ASN A 79 16.31 -20.20 3.04
C ASN A 79 16.25 -21.59 3.70
N SER A 80 15.04 -22.14 3.88
CA SER A 80 14.89 -23.46 4.54
C SER A 80 13.63 -24.23 4.14
N GLY A 81 13.83 -25.53 3.84
CA GLY A 81 12.77 -26.51 3.69
C GLY A 81 11.79 -26.21 2.55
N ASP A 82 10.52 -26.57 2.76
CA ASP A 82 9.45 -26.39 1.77
C ASP A 82 9.04 -24.92 1.56
N LEU A 83 9.61 -24.00 2.34
CA LEU A 83 9.37 -22.57 2.24
C LEU A 83 10.46 -21.85 1.44
N GLN A 84 11.43 -22.58 0.88
CA GLN A 84 12.52 -21.97 0.15
C GLN A 84 12.04 -21.01 -0.95
N GLY A 85 12.59 -19.79 -0.98
CA GLY A 85 12.25 -18.78 -1.99
C GLY A 85 11.06 -17.89 -1.63
N ILE A 86 10.31 -18.19 -0.57
CA ILE A 86 9.09 -17.45 -0.20
C ILE A 86 9.42 -16.16 0.51
N HIS A 87 8.72 -15.09 0.10
CA HIS A 87 8.72 -13.79 0.76
C HIS A 87 7.41 -13.51 1.49
N TYR A 88 7.48 -12.65 2.51
CA TYR A 88 6.31 -12.13 3.25
C TYR A 88 6.37 -10.61 3.44
N ASN A 89 7.32 -9.96 2.76
CA ASN A 89 7.74 -8.57 3.00
C ASN A 89 7.62 -7.68 1.75
N LEU A 90 7.10 -8.20 0.63
CA LEU A 90 7.07 -7.50 -0.68
C LEU A 90 5.93 -6.48 -0.84
N CYS A 91 5.28 -6.08 0.25
CA CYS A 91 4.14 -5.17 0.22
C CYS A 91 4.46 -3.84 -0.47
N GLY A 92 5.67 -3.31 -0.24
CA GLY A 92 6.08 -2.00 -0.74
C GLY A 92 6.39 -2.00 -2.24
N GLU A 93 7.09 -3.01 -2.72
CA GLU A 93 7.45 -3.19 -4.12
C GLU A 93 6.20 -3.45 -4.98
N ILE A 94 5.29 -4.31 -4.51
CA ILE A 94 4.02 -4.60 -5.18
C ILE A 94 3.16 -3.34 -5.24
N THR A 95 2.98 -2.64 -4.12
CA THR A 95 2.24 -1.37 -4.07
C THR A 95 2.84 -0.32 -5.02
N SER A 96 4.16 -0.15 -5.01
CA SER A 96 4.85 0.78 -5.91
C SER A 96 4.66 0.42 -7.38
N SER A 97 4.70 -0.87 -7.71
CA SER A 97 4.49 -1.34 -9.09
C SER A 97 3.08 -1.09 -9.60
N VAL A 98 2.05 -1.37 -8.78
CA VAL A 98 0.65 -1.11 -9.12
C VAL A 98 0.43 0.39 -9.29
N THR A 99 0.94 1.19 -8.36
CA THR A 99 0.89 2.66 -8.42
C THR A 99 1.54 3.24 -9.68
N THR A 100 2.67 2.68 -10.12
CA THR A 100 3.38 3.18 -11.30
C THR A 100 2.87 2.56 -12.61
N GLY A 101 1.91 1.64 -12.55
CA GLY A 101 1.41 0.89 -13.70
C GLY A 101 2.44 -0.06 -14.31
N VAL A 102 3.45 -0.45 -13.54
CA VAL A 102 4.53 -1.34 -13.95
C VAL A 102 4.21 -2.76 -13.55
N ASP A 103 4.55 -3.72 -14.42
CA ASP A 103 4.49 -5.14 -14.08
C ASP A 103 5.35 -5.44 -12.83
N PRO A 104 4.79 -6.01 -11.76
CA PRO A 104 5.53 -6.21 -10.51
C PRO A 104 6.73 -7.16 -10.63
N ILE A 105 6.81 -8.09 -11.59
CA ILE A 105 8.04 -8.87 -11.82
C ILE A 105 9.14 -7.94 -12.32
N LYS A 106 8.82 -7.04 -13.26
CA LYS A 106 9.77 -6.01 -13.70
C LYS A 106 10.16 -5.09 -12.55
N ALA A 107 9.21 -4.70 -11.70
CA ALA A 107 9.48 -3.90 -10.52
C ALA A 107 10.47 -4.60 -9.57
N LEU A 108 10.28 -5.88 -9.27
CA LEU A 108 11.18 -6.67 -8.42
C LEU A 108 12.57 -6.83 -9.06
N ILE A 109 12.65 -7.12 -10.37
CA ILE A 109 13.94 -7.23 -11.09
C ILE A 109 14.70 -5.90 -11.02
N LYS A 110 13.96 -4.79 -11.11
CA LYS A 110 14.53 -3.47 -11.02
C LYS A 110 14.96 -3.15 -9.59
N PHE A 111 14.12 -3.47 -8.61
CA PHE A 111 14.39 -3.28 -7.19
C PHE A 111 15.68 -3.98 -6.75
N GLU A 112 15.90 -5.23 -7.19
CA GLU A 112 17.15 -5.97 -6.98
C GLU A 112 18.40 -5.17 -7.41
N GLN A 113 18.28 -4.29 -8.41
CA GLN A 113 19.41 -3.52 -8.94
C GLN A 113 19.66 -2.20 -8.19
N ILE A 114 18.77 -1.82 -7.27
CA ILE A 114 18.87 -0.55 -6.55
C ILE A 114 19.86 -0.69 -5.39
N TYR A 115 20.91 0.12 -5.47
CA TYR A 115 21.89 0.30 -4.39
C TYR A 115 22.23 1.79 -4.27
N ILE A 116 21.85 2.39 -3.14
CA ILE A 116 22.06 3.81 -2.88
C ILE A 116 22.91 3.94 -1.62
N GLU A 117 24.13 4.45 -1.77
CA GLU A 117 25.05 4.74 -0.68
C GLU A 117 25.48 6.22 -0.75
N ASN A 118 25.43 6.92 0.38
CA ASN A 118 25.95 8.28 0.49
C ASN A 118 26.85 8.40 1.72
N TYR A 119 28.08 8.89 1.52
CA TYR A 119 29.09 9.05 2.58
C TYR A 119 29.34 7.81 3.46
N GLY A 120 29.27 6.60 2.91
CA GLY A 120 29.48 5.37 3.68
C GLY A 120 28.21 4.81 4.36
N VAL A 121 27.05 5.44 4.14
CA VAL A 121 25.76 5.03 4.68
C VAL A 121 24.92 4.49 3.53
N VAL A 122 24.47 3.24 3.65
CA VAL A 122 23.55 2.62 2.70
C VAL A 122 22.13 3.08 3.04
N TYR A 123 21.46 3.69 2.06
CA TYR A 123 20.09 4.20 2.16
C TYR A 123 19.07 3.22 1.59
N THR A 124 19.44 2.50 0.52
CA THR A 124 18.62 1.45 -0.10
C THR A 124 19.54 0.34 -0.60
N ASP A 125 19.18 -0.89 -0.31
CA ASP A 125 19.84 -2.10 -0.81
C ASP A 125 18.78 -3.15 -1.13
N GLY A 126 18.36 -3.18 -2.39
CA GLY A 126 17.30 -4.09 -2.84
C GLY A 126 17.72 -5.55 -2.73
N VAL A 127 19.00 -5.87 -2.93
CA VAL A 127 19.49 -7.25 -2.76
C VAL A 127 19.36 -7.68 -1.32
N ALA A 128 19.78 -6.86 -0.34
CA ALA A 128 19.70 -7.21 1.07
C ALA A 128 18.24 -7.48 1.52
N ILE A 129 17.29 -6.67 1.04
CA ILE A 129 15.86 -6.84 1.35
C ILE A 129 15.29 -8.11 0.69
N LEU A 130 15.72 -8.44 -0.52
CA LEU A 130 15.32 -9.67 -1.20
C LEU A 130 16.02 -10.92 -0.62
N GLU A 131 17.20 -10.79 -0.01
CA GLU A 131 17.87 -11.90 0.67
C GLU A 131 17.24 -12.20 2.04
N ASP A 132 16.73 -11.18 2.74
CA ASP A 132 16.17 -11.31 4.09
C ASP A 132 14.65 -11.06 4.11
N HIS A 133 13.88 -12.15 4.15
CA HIS A 133 12.42 -12.11 4.24
C HIS A 133 11.86 -11.41 5.50
N THR A 134 12.72 -11.01 6.44
CA THR A 134 12.34 -10.26 7.65
C THR A 134 12.58 -8.76 7.53
N MET A 135 13.30 -8.31 6.50
CA MET A 135 13.56 -6.89 6.24
C MET A 135 12.43 -6.28 5.42
N GLY A 136 11.75 -5.26 5.94
CA GLY A 136 10.76 -4.50 5.17
C GLY A 136 11.39 -3.35 4.38
N THR A 137 10.66 -2.84 3.39
CA THR A 137 11.02 -1.59 2.70
C THR A 137 10.64 -0.37 3.53
N ASP A 138 11.45 0.68 3.45
CA ASP A 138 11.11 2.01 3.94
C ASP A 138 10.63 2.95 2.82
N ALA A 139 10.21 4.17 3.19
CA ALA A 139 9.74 5.17 2.22
C ALA A 139 10.82 5.58 1.19
N GLY A 140 12.09 5.49 1.55
CA GLY A 140 13.22 5.78 0.66
C GLY A 140 13.39 4.69 -0.40
N ASP A 141 13.26 3.42 -0.01
CA ASP A 141 13.29 2.29 -0.93
C ASP A 141 12.20 2.40 -2.00
N LEU A 142 10.98 2.75 -1.58
CA LEU A 142 9.85 2.91 -2.52
C LEU A 142 10.06 4.13 -3.43
N SER A 143 10.55 5.25 -2.87
CA SER A 143 10.90 6.43 -3.66
C SER A 143 11.95 6.10 -4.74
N ALA A 144 13.00 5.37 -4.38
CA ALA A 144 14.04 4.94 -5.31
C ALA A 144 13.48 4.03 -6.41
N LEU A 145 12.59 3.09 -6.05
CA LEU A 145 11.93 2.23 -7.04
C LEU A 145 11.04 3.02 -8.01
N MET A 146 10.30 4.01 -7.52
CA MET A 146 9.48 4.89 -8.36
C MET A 146 10.36 5.72 -9.32
N GLU A 147 11.51 6.21 -8.85
CA GLU A 147 12.47 6.98 -9.67
C GLU A 147 13.03 6.19 -10.85
N GLU A 148 13.22 4.88 -10.71
CA GLU A 148 13.64 4.00 -11.82
C GLU A 148 12.63 3.95 -12.97
N TYR A 149 11.38 4.36 -12.72
CA TYR A 149 10.31 4.44 -13.72
C TYR A 149 9.95 5.88 -14.10
N GLY A 150 10.82 6.85 -13.76
CA GLY A 150 10.67 8.26 -14.12
C GLY A 150 9.64 9.02 -13.27
N TRP A 151 9.13 8.42 -12.21
CA TRP A 151 8.34 9.12 -11.20
C TRP A 151 9.26 9.87 -10.24
N HIS A 152 8.77 10.95 -9.64
CA HIS A 152 9.44 11.58 -8.52
C HIS A 152 8.77 11.14 -7.22
N GLY A 153 9.47 10.33 -6.43
CA GLY A 153 8.99 9.90 -5.11
C GLY A 153 9.37 10.93 -4.03
N GLU A 154 8.43 11.24 -3.15
CA GLU A 154 8.66 12.14 -2.03
C GLU A 154 8.24 11.47 -0.73
N ARG A 155 9.18 11.41 0.22
CA ARG A 155 8.97 10.77 1.52
C ARG A 155 8.19 11.73 2.43
N VAL A 156 7.03 11.30 2.89
CA VAL A 156 6.21 12.04 3.85
C VAL A 156 6.52 11.57 5.26
N GLY A 157 6.50 12.51 6.21
CA GLY A 157 6.72 12.22 7.62
C GLY A 157 8.19 12.29 8.07
N ASN A 158 9.11 12.86 7.28
CA ASN A 158 10.48 13.12 7.75
C ASN A 158 10.66 14.59 8.20
N ALA A 159 11.66 14.88 9.03
CA ALA A 159 11.94 16.23 9.54
C ALA A 159 12.01 17.32 8.44
N ASP A 160 12.41 16.92 7.23
CA ASP A 160 12.57 17.71 6.01
C ASP A 160 11.38 17.65 5.03
N ASP A 161 10.24 17.07 5.45
CA ASP A 161 9.03 17.00 4.64
C ASP A 161 8.54 18.39 4.21
N LEU A 162 8.36 18.56 2.90
CA LEU A 162 7.88 19.78 2.24
C LEU A 162 6.34 19.80 2.14
N TYR A 163 5.66 18.71 2.47
CA TYR A 163 4.21 18.59 2.36
C TYR A 163 3.48 19.12 3.61
N PRO A 164 2.32 19.79 3.40
CA PRO A 164 1.55 20.39 4.48
C PRO A 164 0.72 19.37 5.29
N TRP A 165 1.17 18.13 5.43
CA TRP A 165 0.65 17.22 6.48
C TRP A 165 0.91 17.82 7.87
N ARG A 166 1.87 18.74 7.92
CA ARG A 166 2.19 19.62 9.04
C ARG A 166 1.39 20.92 8.90
N ASP A 167 0.23 21.00 9.54
CA ASP A 167 -0.32 22.32 9.89
C ASP A 167 -0.07 22.64 11.36
N GLU A 168 -0.37 23.87 11.77
CA GLU A 168 -0.17 24.33 13.15
C GLU A 168 -1.03 23.57 14.20
N ARG A 169 -1.92 22.66 13.77
CA ARG A 169 -2.93 21.97 14.59
C ARG A 169 -2.75 20.46 14.66
N GLY A 170 -1.91 19.85 13.82
CA GLY A 170 -1.67 18.42 13.89
C GLY A 170 -0.79 17.89 12.77
N TRP A 171 -0.23 16.71 13.02
CA TRP A 171 0.63 15.96 12.11
C TRP A 171 -0.15 14.96 11.25
N GLN A 172 -1.48 14.93 11.41
CA GLN A 172 -2.33 13.89 10.86
C GLN A 172 -2.67 14.18 9.39
N PRO A 173 -2.60 13.18 8.49
CA PRO A 173 -3.13 13.30 7.14
C PRO A 173 -4.59 13.75 7.19
N LYS A 174 -4.92 14.72 6.34
CA LYS A 174 -6.31 15.16 6.15
C LYS A 174 -6.88 14.62 4.86
N PRO A 175 -8.18 14.29 4.82
CA PRO A 175 -8.80 13.75 3.62
C PRO A 175 -8.68 14.65 2.40
N ASP A 176 -8.85 15.97 2.57
CA ASP A 176 -8.75 16.97 1.50
C ASP A 176 -7.35 17.03 0.89
N GLN A 177 -6.31 16.95 1.73
CA GLN A 177 -4.92 16.95 1.27
C GLN A 177 -4.55 15.67 0.51
N VAL A 178 -4.98 14.51 1.00
CA VAL A 178 -4.77 13.23 0.29
C VAL A 178 -5.54 13.25 -1.04
N ALA A 179 -6.80 13.70 -1.02
CA ALA A 179 -7.61 13.84 -2.23
C ALA A 179 -6.98 14.81 -3.24
N ASP A 180 -6.41 15.93 -2.79
CA ASP A 180 -5.73 16.90 -3.65
C ASP A 180 -4.52 16.28 -4.36
N HIS A 181 -3.73 15.44 -3.69
CA HIS A 181 -2.65 14.71 -4.35
C HIS A 181 -3.19 13.83 -5.49
N LEU A 182 -4.21 13.01 -5.20
CA LEU A 182 -4.82 12.10 -6.16
C LEU A 182 -5.45 12.86 -7.35
N ASN A 183 -6.16 13.95 -7.07
CA ASN A 183 -6.81 14.78 -8.09
C ASN A 183 -5.81 15.51 -9.01
N ASN A 184 -4.58 15.72 -8.55
CA ASN A 184 -3.49 16.26 -9.35
C ASN A 184 -2.67 15.17 -10.07
N GLY A 185 -3.22 13.94 -10.18
CA GLY A 185 -2.58 12.81 -10.86
C GLY A 185 -1.37 12.25 -10.12
N ARG A 186 -1.21 12.59 -8.83
CA ARG A 186 -0.15 12.04 -7.99
C ARG A 186 -0.64 10.75 -7.35
N ALA A 187 0.31 9.90 -6.97
CA ALA A 187 0.02 8.70 -6.21
C ALA A 187 0.32 8.91 -4.72
N VAL A 188 -0.41 8.20 -3.86
CA VAL A 188 -0.17 8.20 -2.42
C VAL A 188 -0.04 6.76 -1.95
N ILE A 189 1.10 6.41 -1.39
CA ILE A 189 1.39 5.11 -0.78
C ILE A 189 1.54 5.32 0.73
N ALA A 190 0.72 4.63 1.53
CA ALA A 190 0.68 4.78 2.98
C ALA A 190 1.23 3.53 3.67
N LEU A 191 1.99 3.70 4.76
CA LEU A 191 2.31 2.59 5.66
C LEU A 191 1.24 2.52 6.75
N LEU A 192 0.46 1.45 6.74
CA LEU A 192 -0.64 1.21 7.67
C LEU A 192 -0.40 -0.07 8.46
N ASN A 193 -1.17 -0.25 9.52
CA ASN A 193 -1.21 -1.49 10.28
C ASN A 193 -2.19 -2.46 9.64
N LEU A 194 -1.72 -3.68 9.40
CA LEU A 194 -2.50 -4.81 8.93
C LEU A 194 -2.65 -5.81 10.06
N ASP A 195 -3.88 -6.20 10.38
CA ASP A 195 -4.11 -7.39 11.21
C ASP A 195 -3.88 -8.63 10.35
N THR A 196 -2.83 -9.39 10.63
CA THR A 196 -2.47 -10.57 9.84
C THR A 196 -3.43 -11.76 10.00
N ILE A 197 -4.36 -11.72 10.96
CA ILE A 197 -5.41 -12.75 11.13
C ILE A 197 -6.62 -12.40 10.27
N THR A 198 -7.10 -11.17 10.36
CA THR A 198 -8.28 -10.73 9.60
C THR A 198 -7.94 -10.31 8.19
N GLU A 199 -6.69 -9.95 7.94
CA GLU A 199 -6.14 -9.49 6.67
C GLU A 199 -6.66 -8.11 6.22
N PHE A 200 -7.29 -7.36 7.13
CA PHE A 200 -7.78 -6.00 6.90
C PHE A 200 -6.86 -4.99 7.61
N ILE A 201 -6.85 -3.76 7.08
CA ILE A 201 -6.27 -2.62 7.78
C ILE A 201 -7.03 -2.37 9.08
N GLU A 202 -6.28 -2.23 10.18
CA GLU A 202 -6.82 -2.04 11.52
C GLU A 202 -5.95 -1.10 12.35
N PRO A 203 -6.54 -0.30 13.26
CA PRO A 203 -5.79 0.45 14.25
C PRO A 203 -4.90 -0.46 15.08
N VAL A 204 -3.71 0.03 15.47
CA VAL A 204 -2.77 -0.71 16.33
C VAL A 204 -3.49 -1.19 17.57
N ASN A 205 -3.70 -2.49 17.68
CA ASN A 205 -4.51 -3.00 18.78
C ASN A 205 -3.99 -4.28 19.44
N ASN A 206 -3.10 -5.10 18.84
CA ASN A 206 -2.49 -6.28 19.51
C ASN A 206 -1.37 -7.01 18.72
N ARG A 207 -0.89 -8.15 19.26
CA ARG A 207 0.33 -8.92 18.89
C ARG A 207 0.49 -9.40 17.43
N ASN A 208 -0.49 -9.22 16.56
CA ASN A 208 -0.49 -9.77 15.19
C ASN A 208 -0.48 -8.67 14.12
N ASP A 209 -0.15 -7.44 14.52
CA ASP A 209 -0.08 -6.29 13.63
C ASP A 209 1.23 -6.34 12.82
N ALA A 210 1.13 -6.08 11.53
CA ALA A 210 2.27 -5.92 10.63
C ALA A 210 2.20 -4.54 9.96
N SER A 211 3.32 -3.83 9.93
CA SER A 211 3.44 -2.61 9.12
C SER A 211 3.36 -3.00 7.63
N HIS A 212 2.47 -2.35 6.89
CA HIS A 212 2.06 -2.79 5.57
C HIS A 212 1.80 -1.62 4.62
N TRP A 213 2.44 -1.65 3.46
CA TRP A 213 2.31 -0.61 2.43
C TRP A 213 1.05 -0.83 1.58
N VAL A 214 0.22 0.20 1.45
CA VAL A 214 -0.97 0.22 0.58
C VAL A 214 -0.96 1.41 -0.36
N SER A 215 -1.59 1.29 -1.53
CA SER A 215 -1.86 2.44 -2.40
C SER A 215 -3.21 3.04 -2.01
N ILE A 216 -3.27 4.34 -1.78
CA ILE A 216 -4.55 5.06 -1.71
C ILE A 216 -4.97 5.38 -3.14
N LEU A 217 -6.16 4.90 -3.52
CA LEU A 217 -6.67 5.03 -4.88
C LEU A 217 -7.66 6.18 -5.00
N GLN A 218 -8.50 6.36 -3.98
CA GLN A 218 -9.57 7.35 -4.01
C GLN A 218 -9.96 7.81 -2.62
N VAL A 219 -10.31 9.08 -2.49
CA VAL A 219 -10.98 9.64 -1.30
C VAL A 219 -12.26 10.30 -1.77
N ILE A 220 -13.40 9.95 -1.18
CA ILE A 220 -14.69 10.54 -1.51
C ILE A 220 -15.42 10.99 -0.24
N GLU A 221 -16.14 12.10 -0.35
CA GLU A 221 -17.14 12.52 0.63
C GLU A 221 -18.49 11.90 0.23
N THR A 222 -19.13 11.18 1.15
CA THR A 222 -20.46 10.61 0.95
C THR A 222 -21.51 11.73 0.99
N ARG A 223 -22.73 11.43 0.53
CA ARG A 223 -23.83 12.39 0.60
C ARG A 223 -24.17 12.86 2.03
N GLU A 224 -23.86 12.04 3.03
CA GLU A 224 -24.13 12.33 4.44
C GLU A 224 -22.99 13.14 5.10
N GLY A 225 -21.88 13.37 4.38
CA GLY A 225 -20.73 14.14 4.82
C GLY A 225 -19.60 13.30 5.42
N ASP A 226 -19.73 11.98 5.44
CA ASP A 226 -18.65 11.08 5.87
C ASP A 226 -17.56 11.03 4.80
N THR A 227 -16.31 10.88 5.22
CA THR A 227 -15.20 10.67 4.28
C THR A 227 -14.75 9.22 4.29
N VAL A 228 -14.66 8.63 3.11
CA VAL A 228 -14.27 7.24 2.91
C VAL A 228 -13.17 7.16 1.87
N VAL A 229 -12.34 6.15 2.00
CA VAL A 229 -11.11 5.99 1.22
C VAL A 229 -11.03 4.58 0.65
N ARG A 230 -10.72 4.52 -0.64
CA ARG A 230 -10.44 3.29 -1.37
C ARG A 230 -8.95 3.06 -1.39
N ILE A 231 -8.53 1.87 -1.01
CA ILE A 231 -7.12 1.45 -1.05
C ILE A 231 -6.95 0.18 -1.88
N PHE A 232 -5.75 -0.01 -2.41
CA PHE A 232 -5.28 -1.31 -2.86
C PHE A 232 -4.45 -1.97 -1.74
N ASN A 233 -4.89 -3.15 -1.32
CA ASN A 233 -4.21 -3.97 -0.32
C ASN A 233 -3.41 -5.09 -1.04
N PRO A 234 -2.08 -4.98 -1.15
CA PRO A 234 -1.27 -5.98 -1.84
C PRO A 234 -1.17 -7.29 -1.07
N TYR A 235 -1.59 -7.35 0.21
CA TYR A 235 -1.58 -8.61 0.98
C TYR A 235 -2.55 -9.61 0.36
N GLN A 236 -3.68 -9.13 -0.15
CA GLN A 236 -4.75 -9.96 -0.68
C GLN A 236 -5.01 -9.71 -2.17
N ASN A 237 -4.23 -8.82 -2.79
CA ASN A 237 -4.43 -8.37 -4.15
C ASN A 237 -5.90 -7.98 -4.38
N ARG A 238 -6.38 -7.06 -3.56
CA ARG A 238 -7.77 -6.59 -3.64
C ARG A 238 -7.86 -5.14 -3.24
N GLU A 239 -8.99 -4.55 -3.59
CA GLU A 239 -9.31 -3.19 -3.21
C GLU A 239 -10.35 -3.19 -2.09
N GLU A 240 -10.21 -2.21 -1.21
CA GLU A 240 -10.94 -2.13 0.04
C GLU A 240 -11.36 -0.68 0.30
N TRP A 241 -12.54 -0.50 0.87
CA TRP A 241 -13.06 0.78 1.31
C TRP A 241 -13.13 0.87 2.83
N TYR A 242 -12.68 2.00 3.36
CA TYR A 242 -12.62 2.29 4.79
C TYR A 242 -13.17 3.69 5.11
N PRO A 243 -13.72 3.91 6.31
CA PRO A 243 -13.82 5.25 6.86
C PRO A 243 -12.43 5.89 6.94
N PHE A 244 -12.29 7.17 6.60
CA PHE A 244 -10.98 7.82 6.60
C PHE A 244 -10.35 7.86 8.00
N ASP A 245 -11.14 8.09 9.05
CA ASP A 245 -10.65 8.09 10.43
C ASP A 245 -10.06 6.73 10.84
N HIS A 246 -10.63 5.63 10.36
CA HIS A 246 -10.07 4.28 10.56
C HIS A 246 -8.68 4.15 9.93
N ILE A 247 -8.47 4.70 8.74
CA ILE A 247 -7.16 4.73 8.09
C ILE A 247 -6.16 5.60 8.86
N VAL A 248 -6.59 6.76 9.38
CA VAL A 248 -5.73 7.63 10.20
C VAL A 248 -5.29 6.91 11.48
N ASP A 249 -6.20 6.20 12.14
CA ASP A 249 -5.92 5.44 13.36
C ASP A 249 -5.05 4.20 13.09
N SER A 250 -5.09 3.68 11.87
CA SER A 250 -4.26 2.56 11.40
C SER A 250 -2.88 2.99 10.89
N TRP A 251 -2.59 4.28 10.79
CA TRP A 251 -1.38 4.76 10.14
C TRP A 251 -0.13 4.56 10.99
N GLU A 252 0.92 3.99 10.40
CA GLU A 252 2.20 3.77 11.08
C GLU A 252 2.98 5.06 11.29
N LEU A 253 3.58 5.17 12.48
CA LEU A 253 4.25 6.38 12.94
C LEU A 253 5.77 6.19 12.99
N GLN A 254 6.54 7.23 12.65
CA GLN A 254 8.00 7.27 12.82
C GLN A 254 8.39 8.04 14.09
N GLY A 255 9.29 7.47 14.90
CA GLY A 255 10.00 8.20 15.96
C GLY A 255 9.53 7.95 17.40
N ASN A 256 10.46 8.16 18.34
CA ASN A 256 10.20 8.19 19.78
C ASN A 256 9.38 9.43 20.14
N GLN A 257 8.52 9.35 21.18
CA GLN A 257 7.66 10.42 21.72
C GLN A 257 8.37 11.75 22.13
N THR A 258 9.67 11.89 21.84
CA THR A 258 10.52 13.02 22.22
C THR A 258 10.72 14.05 21.11
N GLU A 259 10.39 13.74 19.85
CA GLU A 259 10.27 14.75 18.79
C GLU A 259 8.82 15.26 18.71
N PRO A 260 8.59 16.53 18.34
CA PRO A 260 7.25 17.08 18.33
C PRO A 260 6.47 16.44 17.17
N GLY A 261 5.58 15.50 17.49
CA GLY A 261 4.57 14.98 16.57
C GLY A 261 4.84 13.56 16.07
N PRO A 262 3.80 12.72 15.96
CA PRO A 262 3.91 11.43 15.29
C PRO A 262 4.04 11.66 13.77
N ASN A 263 5.09 11.10 13.16
CA ASN A 263 5.35 11.22 11.74
C ASN A 263 4.63 10.11 10.97
N TYR A 264 3.55 10.44 10.29
CA TYR A 264 2.76 9.50 9.47
C TYR A 264 3.57 9.10 8.23
N ARG A 265 3.92 7.82 8.11
CA ARG A 265 4.81 7.35 7.04
C ARG A 265 4.07 7.16 5.73
N ALA A 266 4.47 7.88 4.70
CA ALA A 266 3.91 7.73 3.36
C ALA A 266 4.96 8.07 2.28
N VAL A 267 4.62 7.74 1.04
CA VAL A 267 5.32 8.21 -0.17
C VAL A 267 4.29 8.85 -1.09
N VAL A 268 4.58 10.06 -1.56
CA VAL A 268 3.78 10.71 -2.59
C VAL A 268 4.58 10.70 -3.89
N GLY A 269 4.04 10.04 -4.90
CA GLY A 269 4.65 9.94 -6.22
C GLY A 269 4.09 10.98 -7.18
N THR A 270 4.96 11.75 -7.83
CA THR A 270 4.58 12.59 -8.96
C THR A 270 4.94 11.88 -10.26
N PRO A 271 3.99 11.65 -11.19
CA PRO A 271 4.29 10.98 -12.45
C PRO A 271 5.20 11.85 -13.34
N PRO A 272 5.91 11.25 -14.30
CA PRO A 272 6.61 12.02 -15.33
C PRO A 272 5.62 12.90 -16.12
N GLU A 273 6.07 14.07 -16.61
CA GLU A 273 5.23 15.04 -17.31
C GLU A 273 4.42 14.42 -18.46
N GLU A 274 4.98 13.41 -19.14
CA GLU A 274 4.34 12.68 -20.24
C GLU A 274 3.08 11.90 -19.82
N LEU A 275 2.96 11.53 -18.54
CA LEU A 275 1.82 10.81 -17.97
C LEU A 275 0.86 11.72 -17.17
N SER A 276 1.23 12.99 -16.95
CA SER A 276 0.44 13.96 -16.14
C SER A 276 -0.96 14.29 -16.70
N TRP A 277 -1.29 13.86 -17.91
CA TRP A 277 -2.59 14.08 -18.57
C TRP A 277 -3.51 12.85 -18.56
N LEU A 278 -3.03 11.71 -18.09
CA LEU A 278 -3.84 10.50 -17.98
C LEU A 278 -4.57 10.51 -16.63
N PRO A 279 -5.88 10.19 -16.59
CA PRO A 279 -6.54 9.92 -15.32
C PRO A 279 -5.81 8.75 -14.63
N ASN A 280 -5.69 8.78 -13.30
CA ASN A 280 -5.12 7.68 -12.52
C ASN A 280 -5.79 6.35 -12.96
N PRO A 281 -5.00 5.29 -13.20
CA PRO A 281 -5.53 3.98 -13.54
C PRO A 281 -6.42 3.42 -12.43
#